data_AF-A0A1F6IBP2-F1
#
_entry.id   AF-A0A1F6IBP2-F1
#
_cell.length_a   1.000
_cell.length_b   1.000
_cell.length_c   1.000
_cell.angle_alpha   90.00
_cell.angle_beta   90.00
_cell.angle_gamma   90.00
#
_symmetry.space_group_name_H-M   'P 1'
#
loop_
_entity.id
_entity.type
_entity.pdbx_description
1 polymer ?
#
loop_
_entity_poly.entity_id
_entity_poly.type
_entity_poly.pdbx_seq_one_letter_code
_entity_poly.pdbx_strand_id
1 'polypeptide(L)'
;MKRNLFAFLLMLFAITSLFGSIAYGNEASQTAHIQYNLAYPGILPDNPLYKLKQLRDKITNFLISDPKKKVEFYLLQADKGILATAMLIDKENIALAEQTALKAEHNMTLLNNEFPKMPKKPDNSLFEKLKTASLKHQEVLNSLIERVSKDKQKTFVTVLDFSKRNLQTLEKYAKKTPLRWNMLDNP
;
A
#
# COMPACT_ATOMS: atom_id res chain seq x y z
N MET A 1 -12.32 6.12 -71.37
CA MET A 1 -12.59 5.34 -70.14
C MET A 1 -11.94 5.86 -68.84
N LYS A 2 -11.09 6.90 -68.85
CA LYS A 2 -10.40 7.35 -67.61
C LYS A 2 -11.13 8.42 -66.78
N ARG A 3 -12.12 9.12 -67.34
CA ARG A 3 -12.84 10.22 -66.65
C ARG A 3 -13.91 9.74 -65.66
N ASN A 4 -14.46 8.54 -65.87
CA ASN A 4 -15.48 7.96 -65.00
C ASN A 4 -14.88 7.11 -63.86
N LEU A 5 -13.60 6.72 -63.99
CA LEU A 5 -12.88 5.96 -62.97
C LEU A 5 -12.52 6.83 -61.75
N PHE A 6 -12.26 8.12 -61.98
CA PHE A 6 -11.92 9.08 -60.91
C PHE A 6 -13.14 9.44 -60.04
N ALA A 7 -14.33 9.51 -60.64
CA ALA A 7 -15.59 9.73 -59.91
C ALA A 7 -15.95 8.52 -59.03
N PHE A 8 -15.65 7.30 -59.49
CA PHE A 8 -15.90 6.08 -58.71
C PHE A 8 -14.94 5.96 -57.51
N LEU A 9 -13.69 6.40 -57.66
CA LEU A 9 -12.71 6.40 -56.57
C LEU A 9 -13.04 7.45 -55.48
N LEU A 10 -13.56 8.62 -55.88
CA LEU A 10 -14.03 9.64 -54.93
C LEU A 10 -15.30 9.22 -54.18
N MET A 11 -16.18 8.43 -54.80
CA MET A 11 -17.38 7.91 -54.15
C MET A 11 -17.05 6.82 -53.11
N LEU A 12 -16.01 6.02 -53.33
CA LEU A 12 -15.52 5.03 -52.36
C LEU A 12 -14.87 5.67 -51.13
N PHE A 13 -14.23 6.83 -51.27
CA PHE A 13 -13.61 7.55 -50.15
C PHE A 13 -14.66 8.27 -49.26
N ALA A 14 -15.85 8.58 -49.80
CA ALA A 14 -16.92 9.24 -49.06
C ALA A 14 -17.76 8.30 -48.17
N ILE A 15 -17.73 6.98 -48.43
CA ILE A 15 -18.51 5.99 -47.66
C ILE A 15 -17.78 5.55 -46.39
N THR A 16 -16.45 5.67 -46.33
CA THR A 16 -15.65 5.28 -45.15
C THR A 16 -15.72 6.26 -43.98
N SER A 17 -16.27 7.46 -44.18
CA SER A 17 -16.36 8.51 -43.15
C SER A 17 -17.62 8.45 -42.26
N LEU A 18 -18.46 7.41 -42.37
CA LEU A 18 -19.69 7.27 -41.58
C LEU A 18 -19.66 6.19 -40.48
N PHE A 19 -18.54 5.47 -40.29
CA PHE A 19 -18.35 4.64 -39.11
C PHE A 19 -17.72 5.48 -38.00
N GLY A 20 -18.51 6.40 -37.46
CA GLY A 20 -18.22 7.05 -36.19
C GLY A 20 -18.08 5.96 -35.13
N SER A 21 -16.90 5.90 -34.52
CA SER A 21 -16.61 5.05 -33.37
C SER A 21 -17.62 5.33 -32.27
N ILE A 22 -18.56 4.40 -32.08
CA ILE A 22 -19.33 4.29 -30.85
C ILE A 22 -18.31 3.89 -29.79
N ALA A 23 -17.77 4.88 -29.09
CA ALA A 23 -17.01 4.64 -27.88
C ALA A 23 -18.00 4.04 -26.88
N TYR A 24 -18.05 2.71 -26.79
CA TYR A 24 -18.53 2.03 -25.60
C TYR A 24 -17.61 2.48 -24.47
N GLY A 25 -18.03 3.52 -23.77
CA GLY A 25 -17.49 3.89 -22.48
C GLY A 25 -17.76 2.75 -21.53
N ASN A 26 -16.90 1.72 -21.58
CA ASN A 26 -16.67 0.89 -20.43
C ASN A 26 -16.05 1.81 -19.38
N GLU A 27 -16.89 2.46 -18.58
CA GLU A 27 -16.54 2.82 -17.21
C GLU A 27 -16.38 1.51 -16.42
N ALA A 28 -15.41 0.69 -16.83
CA ALA A 28 -14.71 -0.13 -15.87
C ALA A 28 -14.07 0.88 -14.93
N SER A 29 -14.66 1.03 -13.74
CA SER A 29 -14.03 1.70 -12.60
C SER A 29 -12.63 1.13 -12.46
N GLN A 30 -11.65 1.76 -13.10
CA GLN A 30 -10.25 1.49 -12.86
C GLN A 30 -10.04 1.95 -11.44
N THR A 31 -10.08 1.00 -10.51
CA THR A 31 -9.64 1.23 -9.14
C THR A 31 -8.26 1.86 -9.25
N ALA A 32 -8.19 3.15 -8.90
CA ALA A 32 -6.99 3.94 -9.12
C ALA A 32 -5.82 3.26 -8.37
N HIS A 33 -4.90 2.68 -9.14
CA HIS A 33 -3.75 1.98 -8.57
C HIS A 33 -2.85 2.97 -7.86
N ILE A 34 -2.56 2.72 -6.59
CA ILE A 34 -1.75 3.63 -5.79
C ILE A 34 -0.29 3.47 -6.22
N GLN A 35 0.38 4.54 -6.60
CA GLN A 35 1.79 4.45 -6.97
C GLN A 35 2.67 4.43 -5.71
N TYR A 36 3.03 3.23 -5.24
CA TYR A 36 3.94 3.02 -4.12
C TYR A 36 4.59 1.64 -4.20
N ASN A 37 5.92 1.60 -4.08
CA ASN A 37 6.69 0.37 -4.13
C ASN A 37 6.90 -0.18 -2.71
N LEU A 38 6.29 -1.33 -2.42
CA LEU A 38 6.52 -2.04 -1.16
C LEU A 38 7.96 -2.55 -1.09
N ALA A 39 8.58 -2.40 0.07
CA ALA A 39 9.90 -2.93 0.32
C ALA A 39 9.93 -4.47 0.22
N TYR A 40 10.93 -4.99 -0.48
CA TYR A 40 11.09 -6.43 -0.67
C TYR A 40 11.51 -7.14 0.63
N PRO A 41 10.83 -8.23 1.05
CA PRO A 41 11.12 -8.93 2.31
C PRO A 41 12.45 -9.71 2.29
N GLY A 42 12.94 -10.11 1.11
CA GLY A 42 14.10 -10.98 0.97
C GLY A 42 13.78 -12.40 1.44
N ILE A 43 14.07 -12.66 2.72
CA ILE A 43 13.82 -13.94 3.37
C ILE A 43 12.39 -13.97 3.92
N LEU A 44 11.63 -14.97 3.48
CA LEU A 44 10.26 -15.21 3.94
C LEU A 44 10.21 -15.96 5.29
N PRO A 45 9.08 -15.87 6.02
CA PRO A 45 8.91 -16.51 7.32
C PRO A 45 8.96 -18.05 7.33
N ASP A 46 8.89 -18.68 6.16
CA ASP A 46 8.97 -20.13 5.95
C ASP A 46 10.41 -20.68 6.01
N ASN A 47 11.43 -19.80 5.98
CA ASN A 47 12.83 -20.20 5.99
C ASN A 47 13.45 -20.24 7.40
N PRO A 48 14.30 -21.23 7.76
CA PRO A 48 15.00 -21.28 9.06
C PRO A 48 15.80 -20.01 9.41
N LEU A 49 16.43 -19.38 8.41
CA LEU A 49 17.21 -18.14 8.56
C LEU A 49 16.35 -16.93 8.95
N TYR A 50 15.02 -17.04 8.84
CA TYR A 50 14.11 -15.99 9.28
C TYR A 50 14.23 -15.69 10.78
N LYS A 51 14.60 -16.68 11.60
CA LYS A 51 14.85 -16.46 13.04
C LYS A 51 16.02 -15.50 13.26
N LEU A 52 17.10 -15.64 12.49
CA LEU A 52 18.27 -14.75 12.55
C LEU A 52 17.91 -13.33 12.10
N LYS A 53 17.13 -13.20 11.02
CA LYS A 53 16.59 -11.91 10.57
C LYS A 53 15.77 -11.24 11.68
N GLN A 54 14.86 -11.97 12.33
CA GLN A 54 14.05 -11.44 13.42
C GLN A 54 14.88 -10.97 14.61
N LEU A 55 15.96 -11.70 14.96
CA LEU A 55 16.89 -11.28 16.00
C LEU A 55 17.57 -9.95 15.63
N ARG A 56 18.11 -9.86 14.41
CA ARG A 56 18.71 -8.62 13.89
C ARG A 56 17.73 -7.45 13.90
N ASP A 57 16.48 -7.68 13.52
CA ASP A 57 15.44 -6.64 13.53
C ASP A 57 15.10 -6.19 14.96
N LYS A 58 15.04 -7.11 15.93
CA LYS A 58 14.84 -6.77 17.36
C LYS A 58 15.99 -5.94 17.93
N ILE A 59 17.23 -6.35 17.64
CA ILE A 59 18.43 -5.59 18.05
C ILE A 59 18.39 -4.20 17.42
N THR A 60 18.10 -4.12 16.12
CA THR A 60 17.99 -2.84 15.40
C THR A 60 16.93 -1.94 16.06
N ASN A 61 15.72 -2.46 16.31
CA ASN A 61 14.65 -1.70 16.97
C ASN A 61 15.04 -1.20 18.36
N PHE A 62 15.76 -2.02 19.13
CA PHE A 62 16.24 -1.66 20.46
C PHE A 62 17.28 -0.53 20.42
N LEU A 63 18.16 -0.54 19.42
CA LEU A 63 19.22 0.45 19.26
C LEU A 63 18.74 1.79 18.68
N ILE A 64 17.61 1.81 17.97
CA ILE A 64 17.05 3.06 17.46
C ILE A 64 16.41 3.82 18.63
N SER A 65 17.00 4.95 19.03
CA SER A 65 16.39 5.84 20.04
C SER A 65 15.56 6.97 19.43
N ASP A 66 15.89 7.38 18.20
CA ASP A 66 15.22 8.50 17.52
C ASP A 66 13.81 8.10 17.03
N PRO A 67 12.73 8.84 17.42
CA PRO A 67 11.37 8.49 17.04
C PRO A 67 11.10 8.52 15.53
N LYS A 68 11.73 9.42 14.77
CA LYS A 68 11.57 9.48 13.31
C LYS A 68 12.18 8.24 12.66
N LYS A 69 13.38 7.85 13.08
CA LYS A 69 14.01 6.60 12.64
C LYS A 69 13.20 5.37 13.03
N LYS A 70 12.53 5.36 14.19
CA LYS A 70 11.63 4.26 14.57
C LYS A 70 10.40 4.19 13.66
N VAL A 71 9.80 5.33 13.32
CA VAL A 71 8.69 5.41 12.37
C VAL A 71 9.10 4.83 11.02
N GLU A 72 10.26 5.22 10.49
CA GLU A 72 10.80 4.69 9.23
C GLU A 72 11.09 3.19 9.31
N PHE A 73 11.64 2.72 10.43
CA PHE A 73 11.88 1.30 10.67
C PHE A 73 10.58 0.50 10.69
N TYR A 74 9.57 0.94 11.43
CA TYR A 74 8.29 0.22 11.48
C TYR A 74 7.57 0.23 10.15
N LEU A 75 7.63 1.33 9.38
CA LEU A 75 7.11 1.39 8.02
C LEU A 75 7.77 0.33 7.13
N LEU A 76 9.10 0.25 7.18
CA LEU A 76 9.87 -0.72 6.40
C LEU A 76 9.47 -2.17 6.75
N GLN A 77 9.22 -2.45 8.03
CA GLN A 77 8.80 -3.79 8.46
C GLN A 77 7.35 -4.11 8.07
N ALA A 78 6.46 -3.11 8.07
CA ALA A 78 5.11 -3.25 7.56
C ALA A 78 5.09 -3.53 6.05
N ASP A 79 5.80 -2.73 5.26
CA ASP A 79 5.92 -2.88 3.79
C ASP A 79 6.38 -4.30 3.41
N LYS A 80 7.47 -4.76 4.05
CA LYS A 80 7.99 -6.12 3.85
C LYS A 80 6.97 -7.19 4.24
N GLY A 81 6.25 -6.97 5.34
CA GLY A 81 5.25 -7.92 5.85
C GLY A 81 4.06 -8.06 4.91
N ILE A 82 3.54 -6.97 4.35
CA ILE A 82 2.44 -7.00 3.38
C ILE A 82 2.87 -7.75 2.11
N LEU A 83 4.05 -7.46 1.57
CA LEU A 83 4.54 -8.17 0.39
C LEU A 83 4.85 -9.65 0.68
N ALA A 84 5.41 -9.96 1.85
CA ALA A 84 5.62 -11.34 2.28
C ALA A 84 4.31 -12.11 2.43
N THR A 85 3.24 -11.44 2.88
CA THR A 85 1.89 -12.03 2.96
C THR A 85 1.41 -12.46 1.59
N ALA A 86 1.55 -11.58 0.57
CA ALA A 86 1.18 -11.93 -0.81
C ALA A 86 1.95 -13.16 -1.31
N MET A 87 3.27 -13.19 -1.09
CA MET A 87 4.12 -14.31 -1.48
C MET A 87 3.78 -15.62 -0.76
N LEU A 88 3.32 -15.56 0.50
CA LEU A 88 2.92 -16.74 1.26
C LEU A 88 1.56 -17.29 0.79
N ILE A 89 0.64 -16.41 0.38
CA ILE A 89 -0.62 -16.80 -0.25
C ILE A 89 -0.35 -17.48 -1.59
N ASP A 90 0.57 -16.94 -2.40
CA ASP A 90 1.01 -17.57 -3.67
C ASP A 90 1.62 -18.96 -3.48
N LYS A 91 2.14 -19.24 -2.29
CA LYS A 91 2.68 -20.55 -1.89
C LYS A 91 1.66 -21.43 -1.15
N GLU A 92 0.39 -21.03 -1.12
CA GLU A 92 -0.70 -21.71 -0.40
C GLU A 92 -0.46 -21.85 1.12
N ASN A 93 0.50 -21.12 1.70
CA ASN A 93 0.79 -21.14 3.13
C ASN A 93 -0.07 -20.10 3.87
N ILE A 94 -1.38 -20.32 3.86
CA ILE A 94 -2.37 -19.35 4.35
C ILE A 94 -2.21 -19.04 5.84
N ALA A 95 -1.97 -20.05 6.67
CA ALA A 95 -1.81 -19.86 8.11
C ALA A 95 -0.61 -18.94 8.45
N LEU A 96 0.51 -19.10 7.73
CA LEU A 96 1.67 -18.24 7.92
C LEU A 96 1.44 -16.84 7.31
N ALA A 97 0.70 -16.75 6.21
CA ALA A 97 0.29 -15.48 5.62
C ALA A 97 -0.56 -14.65 6.60
N GLU A 98 -1.54 -15.26 7.26
CA GLU A 98 -2.38 -14.62 8.28
C GLU A 98 -1.56 -13.99 9.40
N GLN A 99 -0.62 -14.76 9.98
CA GLN A 99 0.28 -14.26 11.02
C GLN A 99 1.18 -13.12 10.51
N THR A 100 1.65 -13.23 9.27
CA THR A 100 2.51 -12.23 8.64
C THR A 100 1.76 -10.92 8.40
N ALA A 101 0.51 -10.99 7.95
CA ALA A 101 -0.35 -9.83 7.71
C ALA A 101 -0.67 -9.09 9.02
N LEU A 102 -1.04 -9.84 10.08
CA LEU A 102 -1.28 -9.28 11.41
C LEU A 102 -0.04 -8.58 11.94
N LYS A 103 1.15 -9.19 11.81
CA LYS A 103 2.41 -8.58 12.24
C LYS A 103 2.75 -7.34 11.42
N ALA A 104 2.48 -7.34 10.12
CA ALA A 104 2.71 -6.19 9.25
C ALA A 104 1.92 -4.97 9.72
N GLU A 105 0.60 -5.10 9.91
CA GLU A 105 -0.25 -4.00 10.37
C GLU A 105 -0.04 -3.64 11.84
N HIS A 106 0.42 -4.58 12.67
CA HIS A 106 0.88 -4.25 14.02
C HIS A 106 2.08 -3.28 14.00
N ASN A 107 3.01 -3.41 13.04
CA ASN A 107 4.09 -2.42 12.89
C ASN A 107 3.55 -1.04 12.54
N MET A 108 2.47 -0.92 11.75
CA MET A 108 1.81 0.36 11.50
C MET A 108 1.18 0.95 12.78
N THR A 109 0.67 0.12 13.67
CA THR A 109 0.23 0.57 15.01
C THR A 109 1.40 1.06 15.87
N LEU A 110 2.53 0.35 15.87
CA LEU A 110 3.74 0.79 16.58
C LEU A 110 4.30 2.09 16.01
N LEU A 111 4.26 2.24 14.69
CA LEU A 111 4.59 3.48 13.99
C LEU A 111 3.74 4.65 14.51
N ASN A 112 2.42 4.47 14.58
CA ASN A 112 1.50 5.48 15.10
C ASN A 112 1.81 5.87 16.56
N ASN A 113 2.32 4.94 17.37
CA ASN A 113 2.73 5.24 18.74
C ASN A 113 4.02 6.07 18.82
N GLU A 114 4.94 5.91 17.86
CA GLU A 114 6.19 6.67 17.81
C GLU A 114 6.02 8.04 17.14
N PHE A 115 5.08 8.16 16.19
CA PHE A 115 4.84 9.38 15.43
C PHE A 115 4.66 10.65 16.30
N PRO A 116 3.80 10.68 17.34
CA PRO A 116 3.63 11.87 18.18
C PRO A 116 4.79 12.12 19.16
N LYS A 117 5.76 11.19 19.27
CA LYS A 117 6.93 11.34 20.14
C LYS A 117 8.05 12.15 19.51
N MET A 118 7.97 12.43 18.19
CA MET A 118 8.92 13.31 17.51
C MET A 118 8.97 14.68 18.21
N PRO A 119 10.17 15.27 18.37
CA PRO A 119 10.31 16.56 19.06
C PRO A 119 9.66 17.69 18.27
N LYS A 120 9.70 17.63 16.94
CA LYS A 120 9.08 18.63 16.07
C LYS A 120 8.00 17.97 15.21
N LYS A 121 7.03 18.76 14.77
CA LYS A 121 6.06 18.33 13.78
C LYS A 121 6.80 17.86 12.52
N PRO A 122 6.57 16.64 12.04
CA PRO A 122 7.19 16.16 10.82
C PRO A 122 6.71 16.98 9.62
N ASP A 123 7.57 17.05 8.60
CA ASP A 123 7.21 17.68 7.33
C ASP A 123 6.04 16.95 6.64
N ASN A 124 5.37 17.66 5.73
CA ASN A 124 4.24 17.10 5.00
C ASN A 124 4.65 15.89 4.11
N SER A 125 5.91 15.82 3.70
CA SER A 125 6.40 14.74 2.83
C SER A 125 6.39 13.39 3.55
N LEU A 126 6.76 13.36 4.84
CA LEU A 126 6.69 12.15 5.65
C LEU A 126 5.23 11.71 5.83
N PHE A 127 4.32 12.65 6.09
CA PHE A 127 2.91 12.33 6.25
C PHE A 127 2.32 11.73 4.97
N GLU A 128 2.54 12.36 3.82
CA GLU A 128 2.06 11.85 2.53
C GLU A 128 2.68 10.49 2.22
N LYS A 129 3.98 10.28 2.46
CA LYS A 129 4.61 8.96 2.29
C LYS A 129 3.90 7.88 3.10
N LEU A 130 3.65 8.14 4.39
CA LEU A 130 3.00 7.18 5.29
C LEU A 130 1.56 6.91 4.88
N LYS A 131 0.81 7.95 4.48
CA LYS A 131 -0.55 7.83 3.96
C LYS A 131 -0.58 6.98 2.69
N THR A 132 0.28 7.28 1.71
CA THR A 132 0.35 6.52 0.46
C THR A 132 0.72 5.06 0.71
N ALA A 133 1.65 4.79 1.63
CA ALA A 133 1.99 3.43 2.03
C ALA A 133 0.81 2.68 2.66
N SER A 134 0.10 3.30 3.61
CA SER A 134 -1.11 2.71 4.21
C SER A 134 -2.19 2.41 3.18
N LEU A 135 -2.44 3.33 2.25
CA LEU A 135 -3.40 3.11 1.17
C LEU A 135 -2.95 1.93 0.28
N LYS A 136 -1.65 1.82 -0.03
CA LYS A 136 -1.11 0.69 -0.78
C LYS A 136 -1.26 -0.63 0.00
N HIS A 137 -1.07 -0.64 1.32
CA HIS A 137 -1.33 -1.83 2.15
C HIS A 137 -2.78 -2.27 2.03
N GLN A 138 -3.72 -1.33 2.10
CA GLN A 138 -5.15 -1.61 1.95
C GLN A 138 -5.50 -2.14 0.55
N GLU A 139 -4.92 -1.57 -0.51
CA GLU A 139 -5.10 -2.06 -1.88
C GLU A 139 -4.61 -3.51 -2.03
N VAL A 140 -3.41 -3.81 -1.53
CA VAL A 140 -2.86 -5.16 -1.57
C VAL A 140 -3.72 -6.11 -0.74
N LEU A 141 -4.09 -5.75 0.50
CA LEU A 141 -4.93 -6.58 1.36
C LEU A 141 -6.29 -6.89 0.72
N ASN A 142 -6.92 -5.92 0.07
CA ASN A 142 -8.16 -6.16 -0.70
C ASN A 142 -7.95 -7.20 -1.79
N SER A 143 -6.89 -7.06 -2.59
CA SER A 143 -6.53 -8.07 -3.61
C SER A 143 -6.25 -9.44 -3.01
N LEU A 144 -5.62 -9.52 -1.84
CA LEU A 144 -5.32 -10.79 -1.16
C LEU A 144 -6.57 -11.49 -0.63
N ILE A 145 -7.57 -10.73 -0.15
CA ILE A 145 -8.86 -11.28 0.30
C ILE A 145 -9.58 -12.02 -0.84
N GLU A 146 -9.51 -11.49 -2.05
CA GLU A 146 -10.12 -12.10 -3.24
C GLU A 146 -9.41 -13.39 -3.69
N ARG A 147 -8.15 -13.57 -3.30
CA ARG A 147 -7.30 -14.70 -3.70
C ARG A 147 -7.38 -15.91 -2.75
N VAL A 148 -8.00 -15.76 -1.59
CA VAL A 148 -8.14 -16.85 -0.60
C VAL A 148 -9.59 -17.35 -0.54
N SER A 149 -9.78 -18.60 -0.13
CA SER A 149 -11.12 -19.18 0.04
C SER A 149 -11.93 -18.43 1.09
N LYS A 150 -13.27 -18.40 0.93
CA LYS A 150 -14.17 -17.62 1.79
C LYS A 150 -14.01 -17.91 3.29
N ASP A 151 -13.74 -19.16 3.66
CA ASP A 151 -13.54 -19.57 5.06
C ASP A 151 -12.23 -19.03 5.67
N LYS A 152 -11.27 -18.59 4.83
CA LYS A 152 -9.97 -18.02 5.23
C LYS A 152 -9.91 -16.50 5.16
N GLN A 153 -10.95 -15.83 4.65
CA GLN A 153 -10.94 -14.37 4.47
C GLN A 153 -10.99 -13.59 5.79
N LYS A 154 -11.55 -14.18 6.86
CA LYS A 154 -11.86 -13.48 8.12
C LYS A 154 -10.66 -12.72 8.70
N THR A 155 -9.50 -13.34 8.74
CA THR A 155 -8.27 -12.72 9.29
C THR A 155 -7.81 -11.56 8.42
N PHE A 156 -7.79 -11.71 7.09
CA PHE A 156 -7.36 -10.66 6.17
C PHE A 156 -8.32 -9.45 6.18
N VAL A 157 -9.62 -9.68 6.30
CA VAL A 157 -10.62 -8.60 6.51
C VAL A 157 -10.32 -7.86 7.82
N THR A 158 -10.02 -8.58 8.89
CA THR A 158 -9.66 -7.98 10.18
C THR A 158 -8.38 -7.14 10.07
N VAL A 159 -7.38 -7.63 9.33
CA VAL A 159 -6.12 -6.91 9.06
C VAL A 159 -6.38 -5.64 8.23
N LEU A 160 -7.24 -5.71 7.21
CA LEU A 160 -7.65 -4.54 6.42
C LEU A 160 -8.30 -3.47 7.31
N ASP A 161 -9.16 -3.87 8.24
CA ASP A 161 -9.78 -2.94 9.18
C ASP A 161 -8.77 -2.32 10.15
N PHE A 162 -7.76 -3.08 10.59
CA PHE A 162 -6.63 -2.52 11.34
C PHE A 162 -5.86 -1.48 10.51
N SER A 163 -5.59 -1.78 9.23
CA SER A 163 -4.93 -0.85 8.31
C SER A 163 -5.69 0.46 8.16
N LYS A 164 -7.02 0.40 7.99
CA LYS A 164 -7.88 1.59 7.94
C LYS A 164 -7.83 2.40 9.24
N ARG A 165 -7.89 1.74 10.41
CA ARG A 165 -7.77 2.42 11.71
C ARG A 165 -6.39 3.05 11.93
N ASN A 166 -5.33 2.39 11.48
CA ASN A 166 -3.97 2.93 11.53
C ASN A 166 -3.87 4.21 10.69
N LEU A 167 -4.40 4.22 9.46
CA LEU A 167 -4.44 5.41 8.62
C LEU A 167 -5.26 6.55 9.25
N GLN A 168 -6.45 6.25 9.77
CA GLN A 168 -7.28 7.26 10.45
C GLN A 168 -6.55 7.89 11.65
N THR A 169 -5.74 7.12 12.36
CA THR A 169 -4.94 7.62 13.50
C THR A 169 -3.87 8.57 13.01
N LEU A 170 -3.14 8.20 11.96
CA LEU A 170 -2.15 9.05 11.32
C LEU A 170 -2.77 10.37 10.83
N GLU A 171 -3.91 10.31 10.14
CA GLU A 171 -4.61 11.50 9.63
C GLU A 171 -5.07 12.46 10.73
N LYS A 172 -5.43 11.93 11.91
CA LYS A 172 -5.75 12.76 13.09
C LYS A 172 -4.53 13.59 13.51
N TYR A 173 -3.31 13.04 13.46
CA TYR A 173 -2.09 13.77 13.80
C TYR A 173 -1.71 14.84 12.77
N ALA A 174 -2.05 14.66 11.48
CA ALA A 174 -1.87 15.73 10.50
C ALA A 174 -2.82 16.91 10.73
N LYS A 175 -4.10 16.61 10.98
CA LYS A 175 -5.15 17.61 11.22
C LYS A 175 -4.99 18.32 12.56
N LYS A 176 -4.55 17.61 13.60
CA LYS A 176 -4.38 18.14 14.96
C LYS A 176 -2.93 18.05 15.36
N THR A 177 -2.27 19.21 15.49
CA THR A 177 -0.93 19.31 16.10
C THR A 177 -1.04 18.90 17.58
N PRO A 178 -0.41 17.79 18.03
CA PRO A 178 -0.34 17.44 19.43
C PRO A 178 0.28 18.59 20.24
N LEU A 179 -0.23 18.81 21.46
CA LEU A 179 0.25 19.87 22.37
C LEU A 179 1.78 19.92 22.48
N ARG A 180 2.44 18.75 22.45
CA ARG A 180 3.90 18.62 22.51
C ARG A 180 4.64 19.36 21.38
N TRP A 181 4.11 19.37 20.16
CA TRP A 181 4.76 20.09 19.05
C TRP A 181 4.64 21.61 19.22
N ASN A 182 3.57 22.09 19.86
CA ASN A 182 3.39 23.52 20.14
C ASN A 182 4.24 24.02 21.32
N MET A 183 4.65 23.14 22.24
CA MET A 183 5.45 23.51 23.43
C MET A 183 6.94 23.73 23.14
N LEU A 184 7.44 23.25 22.00
CA LEU A 184 8.87 23.35 21.64
C LEU A 184 9.15 24.48 20.64
N ASP A 185 8.10 25.20 20.22
CA ASP A 185 8.19 26.38 19.34
C ASP A 185 8.19 27.71 20.14
N ASN A 186 8.14 27.65 21.47
CA ASN A 186 8.33 28.82 22.34
C ASN A 186 9.74 28.75 22.97
N PRO A 187 10.65 29.69 22.65
CA PRO A 187 12.02 29.73 23.19
C PRO A 187 12.04 30.02 24.70
#